data_AF-A0A962Z061-F1
#
_entry.id   AF-A0A962Z061-F1
#
_cell.length_a   1.000
_cell.length_b   1.000
_cell.length_c   1.000
_cell.angle_alpha   90.00
_cell.angle_beta   90.00
_cell.angle_gamma   90.00
#
_symmetry.space_group_name_H-M   'P 1'
#
loop_
_entity.id
_entity.type
_entity.pdbx_description
1 polymer ?
#
loop_
_entity_poly.entity_id
_entity_poly.type
_entity_poly.pdbx_seq_one_letter_code
_entity_poly.pdbx_strand_id
1 'polypeptide(L)'
;INGGIRLGERLVDLKNITCPVLNVYAEQDHLVPPDASRALSGLTGTTDYSEVAFPGGHIGIYVSGKAQKTIPPAIGRWLNAR
;
A
#
# COMPACT_ATOMS: atom_id res chain seq x y z
N ILE A 1 2.32 -16.02 -0.81
CA ILE A 1 3.52 -15.20 -0.49
C ILE A 1 4.22 -15.86 0.69
N ASN A 2 5.55 -16.01 0.66
CA ASN A 2 6.31 -16.82 1.63
C ASN A 2 6.86 -16.03 2.84
N GLY A 3 6.37 -14.80 3.07
CA GLY A 3 6.69 -14.00 4.25
C GLY A 3 8.07 -13.33 4.27
N GLY A 4 9.04 -13.80 3.50
CA GLY A 4 10.38 -13.23 3.51
C GLY A 4 11.29 -13.61 2.33
N ILE A 5 12.44 -12.96 2.27
CA ILE A 5 13.52 -13.20 1.30
C ILE A 5 14.89 -13.01 1.98
N ARG A 6 15.91 -13.75 1.57
CA ARG A 6 17.28 -13.53 2.01
C ARG A 6 17.99 -12.58 1.05
N LEU A 7 18.45 -11.44 1.55
CA LEU A 7 19.26 -10.45 0.83
C LEU A 7 20.69 -10.49 1.36
N GLY A 8 21.59 -11.17 0.65
CA GLY A 8 22.95 -11.44 1.12
C GLY A 8 22.93 -12.35 2.36
N GLU A 9 23.43 -11.86 3.49
CA GLU A 9 23.40 -12.54 4.79
C GLU A 9 22.16 -12.19 5.63
N ARG A 10 21.37 -11.20 5.19
CA ARG A 10 20.22 -10.71 5.95
C ARG A 10 18.94 -11.43 5.53
N LEU A 11 18.28 -12.06 6.49
CA LEU A 11 16.89 -12.50 6.32
C LEU A 11 15.96 -11.30 6.44
N VAL A 12 15.16 -11.04 5.41
CA VAL A 12 14.10 -10.03 5.41
C VAL A 12 12.78 -10.75 5.64
N ASP A 13 12.06 -10.35 6.67
CA ASP A 13 10.73 -10.83 7.01
C ASP A 13 9.77 -9.64 7.08
N LEU A 14 8.64 -9.72 6.37
CA LEU A 14 7.60 -8.68 6.38
C LEU A 14 6.99 -8.49 7.77
N LYS A 15 7.06 -9.50 8.64
CA LYS A 15 6.62 -9.40 10.04
C LYS A 15 7.40 -8.37 10.86
N ASN A 16 8.57 -7.95 10.41
CA ASN A 16 9.33 -6.86 11.05
C ASN A 16 8.74 -5.47 10.77
N ILE A 17 7.76 -5.34 9.86
CA ILE A 17 7.02 -4.09 9.64
C ILE A 17 5.93 -3.99 10.72
N THR A 18 6.23 -3.28 11.81
CA THR A 18 5.35 -3.13 12.99
C THR A 18 4.73 -1.74 13.14
N CYS A 19 5.14 -0.77 12.32
CA CYS A 19 4.51 0.55 12.27
C CYS A 19 3.15 0.52 11.55
N PRO A 20 2.29 1.52 11.75
CA PRO A 20 1.09 1.70 10.92
C PRO A 20 1.42 1.75 9.43
N VAL A 21 0.61 1.06 8.61
CA VAL A 21 0.78 1.00 7.15
C VAL A 21 -0.49 1.46 6.44
N LEU A 22 -0.32 2.40 5.51
CA LEU A 22 -1.33 2.76 4.52
C LEU A 22 -0.92 2.25 3.14
N ASN A 23 -1.67 1.30 2.60
CA ASN A 23 -1.47 0.76 1.26
C ASN A 23 -2.40 1.46 0.26
N VAL A 24 -1.85 2.19 -0.71
CA VAL A 24 -2.62 2.92 -1.72
C VAL A 24 -2.36 2.29 -3.09
N TYR A 25 -3.42 1.92 -3.81
CA TYR A 25 -3.30 1.27 -5.13
C TYR A 25 -4.41 1.72 -6.09
N ALA A 26 -4.19 1.49 -7.39
CA ALA A 26 -5.15 1.84 -8.43
C ALA A 26 -5.87 0.58 -8.94
N GLU A 27 -7.20 0.65 -9.09
CA GLU A 27 -8.05 -0.50 -9.42
C GLU A 27 -7.84 -1.05 -10.84
N GLN A 28 -7.31 -0.23 -11.75
CA GLN A 28 -7.09 -0.57 -13.16
C GLN A 28 -5.60 -0.57 -13.50
N ASP A 29 -4.74 -0.74 -12.50
CA ASP A 29 -3.30 -0.88 -12.71
C ASP A 29 -2.99 -2.25 -13.32
N HIS A 30 -2.41 -2.24 -14.52
CA HIS A 30 -1.96 -3.46 -15.20
C HIS A 30 -0.47 -3.76 -14.98
N LEU A 31 0.31 -2.79 -14.51
CA LEU A 31 1.73 -2.95 -14.19
C LEU A 31 1.92 -3.56 -12.80
N VAL A 32 1.15 -3.07 -11.83
CA VAL A 32 1.04 -3.64 -10.49
C VAL A 32 -0.44 -3.97 -10.24
N PRO A 33 -0.91 -5.18 -10.61
CA PRO A 33 -2.30 -5.54 -10.45
C PRO A 33 -2.80 -5.35 -9.00
N PRO A 34 -4.06 -4.94 -8.77
CA PRO A 34 -4.60 -4.70 -7.43
C PRO A 34 -4.41 -5.88 -6.45
N ASP A 35 -4.51 -7.12 -6.95
CA ASP A 35 -4.27 -8.31 -6.14
C ASP A 35 -2.83 -8.38 -5.61
N ALA A 36 -1.84 -7.91 -6.39
CA ALA A 36 -0.45 -7.85 -5.96
C ALA A 36 -0.24 -6.82 -4.85
N SER A 37 -0.92 -5.67 -4.93
CA SER A 37 -0.89 -4.65 -3.86
C SER A 37 -1.60 -5.14 -2.60
N ARG A 38 -2.80 -5.73 -2.72
CA ARG A 38 -3.59 -6.25 -1.59
C ARG A 38 -2.93 -7.40 -0.87
N ALA A 39 -2.06 -8.14 -1.54
CA ALA A 39 -1.38 -9.29 -0.95
C ALA A 39 -0.46 -8.93 0.24
N LEU A 40 -0.12 -7.65 0.44
CA LEU A 40 0.59 -7.18 1.64
C LEU A 40 -0.25 -7.30 2.92
N SER A 41 -1.58 -7.26 2.80
CA SER A 41 -2.50 -7.38 3.94
C SER A 41 -2.28 -8.69 4.70
N GLY A 42 -2.13 -8.61 6.02
CA GLY A 42 -1.89 -9.75 6.90
C GLY A 42 -0.46 -10.31 6.88
N LEU A 43 0.42 -9.82 6.00
CA LEU A 43 1.83 -10.25 5.95
C LEU A 43 2.74 -9.44 6.88
N THR A 44 2.36 -8.20 7.17
CA THR A 44 3.09 -7.34 8.10
C THR A 44 2.90 -7.79 9.55
N GLY A 45 3.72 -7.25 10.46
CA GLY A 45 3.57 -7.44 11.91
C GLY A 45 2.69 -6.40 12.58
N THR A 46 2.26 -5.37 11.84
CA THR A 46 1.37 -4.32 12.34
C THR A 46 -0.07 -4.82 12.49
N THR A 47 -0.73 -4.36 13.55
CA THR A 47 -2.20 -4.48 13.72
C THR A 47 -2.95 -3.29 13.13
N ASP A 48 -2.23 -2.26 12.69
CA ASP A 48 -2.75 -1.05 12.08
C ASP A 48 -2.39 -1.01 10.59
N TYR A 49 -3.25 -1.67 9.80
CA TYR A 49 -3.15 -1.74 8.35
C TYR A 49 -4.42 -1.17 7.73
N SER A 50 -4.26 -0.24 6.79
CA SER A 50 -5.37 0.37 6.06
C SER A 50 -5.09 0.37 4.56
N GLU A 51 -6.15 0.33 3.76
CA GLU A 51 -6.07 0.40 2.30
C GLU A 51 -6.86 1.59 1.74
N VAL A 52 -6.38 2.15 0.64
CA VAL A 52 -7.11 3.11 -0.18
C VAL A 52 -7.01 2.69 -1.64
N ALA A 53 -8.14 2.28 -2.21
CA ALA A 53 -8.26 2.01 -3.64
C ALA A 53 -8.62 3.29 -4.40
N PHE A 54 -8.01 3.46 -5.57
CA PHE A 54 -8.28 4.56 -6.48
C PHE A 54 -8.86 4.05 -7.81
N PRO A 55 -10.04 4.55 -8.25
CA PRO A 55 -10.59 4.22 -9.56
C PRO A 55 -9.79 4.92 -10.67
N GLY A 56 -8.81 4.18 -11.22
CA GLY A 56 -7.93 4.60 -12.31
C GLY A 56 -6.78 3.61 -12.52
N GLY A 57 -5.90 3.91 -13.49
CA GLY A 57 -4.69 3.12 -13.77
C GLY A 57 -3.42 3.64 -13.08
N HIS A 58 -2.30 2.96 -13.33
CA HIS A 58 -0.99 3.20 -12.70
C HIS A 58 -0.58 4.68 -12.59
N ILE A 59 -0.59 5.39 -13.72
CA ILE A 59 -0.18 6.80 -13.77
C ILE A 59 -1.28 7.72 -13.19
N GLY A 60 -2.55 7.33 -13.37
CA GLY A 60 -3.71 8.12 -12.97
C GLY A 60 -3.78 8.41 -11.47
N ILE A 61 -3.21 7.55 -10.64
CA ILE A 61 -3.14 7.73 -9.18
C ILE A 61 -2.29 8.94 -8.75
N TYR A 62 -1.38 9.43 -9.60
CA TYR A 62 -0.54 10.59 -9.31
C TYR A 62 -0.94 11.84 -10.10
N VAL A 63 -1.33 11.69 -11.37
CA VAL A 63 -1.47 12.85 -12.28
C VAL A 63 -2.91 13.24 -12.55
N SER A 64 -3.91 12.42 -12.19
CA SER A 64 -5.30 12.76 -12.49
C SER A 64 -5.83 13.82 -11.51
N GLY A 65 -6.64 14.75 -12.03
CA GLY A 65 -7.31 15.74 -11.18
C GLY A 65 -8.25 15.11 -10.15
N LYS A 66 -8.77 13.89 -10.41
CA LYS A 66 -9.55 13.11 -9.43
C LYS A 66 -8.64 12.63 -8.30
N ALA A 67 -7.49 12.02 -8.62
CA ALA A 67 -6.55 11.53 -7.61
C ALA A 67 -6.03 12.64 -6.71
N GLN A 68 -5.70 13.82 -7.26
CA GLN A 68 -5.27 14.97 -6.47
C GLN A 68 -6.31 15.44 -5.46
N LYS A 69 -7.61 15.25 -5.76
CA LYS A 69 -8.72 15.61 -4.86
C LYS A 69 -9.03 14.52 -3.82
N THR A 70 -8.60 13.28 -4.03
CA THR A 70 -8.99 12.15 -3.17
C THR A 70 -7.83 11.57 -2.36
N ILE A 71 -6.65 11.40 -2.96
CA ILE A 71 -5.52 10.70 -2.36
C ILE A 71 -4.81 11.54 -1.29
N PRO A 72 -4.33 12.77 -1.56
CA PRO A 72 -3.67 13.57 -0.52
C PRO A 72 -4.57 13.83 0.70
N PRO A 73 -5.88 14.15 0.56
CA PRO A 73 -6.76 14.25 1.72
C PRO A 73 -6.95 12.95 2.49
N ALA A 74 -6.98 11.79 1.80
CA ALA A 74 -7.05 10.49 2.46
C ALA A 74 -5.78 10.19 3.28
N ILE A 75 -4.60 10.47 2.72
CA ILE A 75 -3.32 10.35 3.43
C ILE A 75 -3.30 11.29 4.64
N GLY A 76 -3.69 12.56 4.47
CA GLY A 76 -3.73 13.52 5.57
C GLY A 76 -4.66 13.11 6.71
N ARG A 77 -5.87 12.61 6.38
CA ARG A 77 -6.78 12.05 7.39
C ARG A 77 -6.20 10.84 8.11
N TRP A 78 -5.52 9.96 7.37
CA TRP A 78 -4.88 8.78 7.96
C TRP A 78 -3.76 9.18 8.91
N LEU A 79 -2.92 10.15 8.55
CA LEU A 79 -1.87 10.68 9.43
C LEU A 79 -2.45 11.32 10.70
N ASN A 80 -3.50 12.13 10.58
CA ASN A 80 -4.10 12.86 11.72
C ASN A 80 -4.89 11.98 12.69
N ALA A 81 -5.23 10.75 12.32
CA ALA A 81 -6.02 9.84 13.17
C ALA A 81 -5.16 9.09 14.22
N ARG A 82 -3.87 9.40 14.27
CA ARG A 82 -2.83 8.74 15.06
C ARG A 82 -1.97 9.79 15.75
#